data_AF-A0A087UHD5-F1
#
_entry.id   AF-A0A087UHD5-F1
#
_cell.length_a   1.000
_cell.length_b   1.000
_cell.length_c   1.000
_cell.angle_alpha   90.00
_cell.angle_beta   90.00
_cell.angle_gamma   90.00
#
_symmetry.space_group_name_H-M   'P 1'
#
loop_
_entity.id
_entity.type
_entity.pdbx_description
1 polymer ?
#
loop_
_entity_poly.entity_id
_entity_poly.type
_entity_poly.pdbx_seq_one_letter_code
_entity_poly.pdbx_strand_id
1 'polypeptide(L)'
;MVNTLTLAMKFYEQPKLYTQVLDVLNIVFTTIFALEFVLKLMAFKFKNYFGDAWNVFDFIIVLGSFIDIIYGEVNPNSGIISINFFRLFRVMRLVKLLSRGEGIRTLLWTFIKSFQALPYVALLIAMLFFIYAVIGMQVFGKIALDD
;
A
#
# COMPACT_ATOMS: atom_id res chain seq x y z
N MET A 1 13.95 0.02 8.23
CA MET A 1 15.00 0.16 7.19
C MET A 1 15.49 -1.20 6.71
N VAL A 2 15.86 -2.15 7.59
CA VAL A 2 16.31 -3.49 7.13
C VAL A 2 15.25 -4.22 6.30
N ASN A 3 13.98 -4.23 6.71
CA ASN A 3 12.87 -4.78 5.89
C ASN A 3 12.73 -4.12 4.50
N THR A 4 13.09 -2.84 4.38
CA THR A 4 13.08 -2.10 3.10
C THR A 4 14.20 -2.59 2.20
N LEU A 5 15.40 -2.78 2.78
CA LEU A 5 16.54 -3.31 2.06
C LEU A 5 16.28 -4.74 1.59
N THR A 6 15.64 -5.60 2.39
CA THR A 6 15.30 -6.96 1.97
C THR A 6 14.29 -7.02 0.83
N LEU A 7 13.38 -6.05 0.74
CA LEU A 7 12.50 -5.89 -0.41
C LEU A 7 13.26 -5.41 -1.66
N ALA A 8 14.20 -4.46 -1.49
CA ALA A 8 14.99 -3.90 -2.59
C ALA A 8 16.05 -4.85 -3.15
N MET A 9 16.47 -5.84 -2.36
CA MET A 9 17.48 -6.84 -2.74
C MET A 9 16.95 -7.93 -3.70
N LYS A 10 15.65 -7.94 -4.05
CA LYS A 10 15.09 -8.90 -5.01
C LYS A 10 15.49 -8.52 -6.46
N PHE A 11 16.11 -9.44 -7.21
CA PHE A 11 16.44 -9.35 -8.64
C PHE A 11 15.80 -10.47 -9.50
N TYR A 12 15.88 -10.41 -10.83
CA TYR A 12 15.32 -11.45 -11.73
C TYR A 12 16.28 -12.65 -11.85
N GLU A 13 15.78 -13.89 -11.81
CA GLU A 13 16.58 -15.15 -11.79
C GLU A 13 17.48 -15.36 -10.54
N GLN A 14 16.90 -15.20 -9.35
CA GLN A 14 17.61 -15.46 -8.10
C GLN A 14 17.84 -16.97 -7.84
N PRO A 15 18.97 -17.36 -7.24
CA PRO A 15 19.17 -18.71 -6.71
C PRO A 15 18.09 -19.07 -5.68
N LYS A 16 17.60 -20.33 -5.72
CA LYS A 16 16.54 -20.81 -4.82
C LYS A 16 16.85 -20.58 -3.33
N LEU A 17 18.10 -20.79 -2.93
CA LEU A 17 18.55 -20.54 -1.55
C LEU A 17 18.45 -19.07 -1.15
N TYR A 18 18.77 -18.15 -2.07
CA TYR A 18 18.71 -16.71 -1.81
C TYR A 18 17.26 -16.25 -1.60
N THR A 19 16.34 -16.73 -2.43
CA THR A 19 14.90 -16.47 -2.27
C THR A 19 14.39 -16.99 -0.92
N GLN A 20 14.77 -18.20 -0.51
CA GLN A 20 14.37 -18.78 0.78
C GLN A 20 14.86 -17.92 1.96
N VAL A 21 16.12 -17.46 1.93
CA VAL A 21 16.67 -16.59 2.99
C VAL A 21 15.90 -15.26 3.06
N LEU A 22 15.60 -14.65 1.92
CA LEU A 22 14.82 -13.41 1.87
C LEU A 22 13.39 -13.61 2.38
N ASP A 23 12.76 -14.75 2.10
CA ASP A 23 11.40 -15.03 2.56
C ASP A 23 11.36 -15.29 4.08
N VAL A 24 12.33 -16.02 4.64
CA VAL A 24 12.47 -16.18 6.10
C VAL A 24 12.65 -14.81 6.78
N LEU A 25 13.50 -13.94 6.24
CA LEU A 25 13.68 -12.58 6.78
C LEU A 25 12.37 -11.77 6.75
N ASN A 26 11.60 -11.88 5.67
CA ASN A 26 10.29 -11.21 5.57
C ASN A 26 9.30 -11.71 6.62
N ILE A 27 9.29 -13.02 6.92
CA ILE A 27 8.45 -13.59 7.98
C ILE A 27 8.88 -13.04 9.34
N VAL A 28 10.18 -13.03 9.65
CA VAL A 28 10.72 -12.49 10.90
C VAL A 28 10.32 -11.02 11.09
N PHE A 29 10.49 -10.17 10.07
CA PHE A 29 10.07 -8.78 10.16
C PHE A 29 8.56 -8.63 10.37
N THR A 30 7.76 -9.47 9.72
CA THR A 30 6.30 -9.49 9.91
C THR A 30 5.93 -9.77 11.35
N THR A 31 6.55 -10.78 11.96
CA THR A 31 6.32 -11.13 13.37
C THR A 31 6.72 -10.00 14.31
N ILE A 32 7.87 -9.35 14.08
CA ILE A 32 8.30 -8.20 14.90
C ILE A 32 7.31 -7.03 14.79
N PHE A 33 6.82 -6.72 13.59
CA PHE A 33 5.81 -5.67 13.42
C PHE A 33 4.46 -6.03 14.06
N ALA A 34 4.07 -7.30 14.02
CA ALA A 34 2.87 -7.78 14.70
C ALA A 34 3.01 -7.63 16.23
N LEU A 35 4.18 -7.95 16.78
CA LEU A 35 4.46 -7.74 18.21
C LEU A 35 4.46 -6.25 18.59
N GLU A 36 5.07 -5.38 17.78
CA GLU A 36 5.02 -3.93 17.97
C GLU A 36 3.57 -3.42 18.06
N PHE A 37 2.70 -3.88 17.16
CA PHE A 37 1.28 -3.56 17.16
C PHE A 37 0.58 -4.03 18.44
N VAL A 38 0.77 -5.30 18.82
CA VAL A 38 0.15 -5.89 20.01
C VAL A 38 0.56 -5.14 21.28
N LEU A 39 1.84 -4.78 21.39
CA LEU A 39 2.35 -3.98 22.52
C LEU A 39 1.72 -2.58 22.56
N LYS A 40 1.61 -1.89 21.42
CA LYS A 40 0.94 -0.57 21.36
C LYS A 40 -0.55 -0.66 21.70
N LEU A 41 -1.22 -1.71 21.25
CA LEU A 41 -2.64 -1.93 21.53
C LEU A 41 -2.88 -2.13 23.03
N MET A 42 -2.02 -2.92 23.69
CA MET A 42 -2.06 -3.10 25.14
C MET A 42 -1.73 -1.81 25.90
N ALA A 43 -0.75 -1.03 25.44
CA ALA A 43 -0.30 0.17 26.13
C ALA A 43 -1.31 1.34 26.03
N PHE A 44 -1.92 1.58 24.87
CA PHE A 44 -2.70 2.80 24.64
C PHE A 44 -4.20 2.72 24.97
N LYS A 45 -4.74 1.56 25.37
CA LYS A 45 -6.20 1.27 25.41
C LYS A 45 -6.87 1.47 24.04
N PHE A 46 -7.84 0.60 23.73
CA PHE A 46 -8.53 0.56 22.44
C PHE A 46 -9.02 1.94 21.95
N LYS A 47 -9.61 2.75 22.85
CA LYS A 47 -10.19 4.05 22.47
C LYS A 47 -9.16 5.09 22.03
N ASN A 48 -7.98 5.13 22.65
CA ASN A 48 -6.94 6.09 22.28
C ASN A 48 -6.15 5.62 21.04
N TYR A 49 -6.04 4.30 20.85
CA TYR A 49 -5.35 3.72 19.71
C TYR A 49 -6.03 4.06 18.37
N PHE A 50 -7.36 3.92 18.28
CA PHE A 50 -8.12 4.24 17.06
C PHE A 50 -8.33 5.74 16.82
N GLY A 51 -7.92 6.60 17.75
CA GLY A 51 -7.96 8.06 17.58
C GLY A 51 -6.82 8.61 16.73
N ASP A 52 -5.69 7.90 16.64
CA ASP A 52 -4.55 8.29 15.80
C ASP A 52 -4.59 7.53 14.47
N ALA A 53 -4.76 8.27 13.36
CA ALA A 53 -4.79 7.72 12.02
C ALA A 53 -3.53 6.88 11.68
N TRP A 54 -2.38 7.22 12.26
CA TRP A 54 -1.14 6.46 12.05
C TRP A 54 -1.13 5.10 12.75
N ASN A 55 -1.80 4.99 13.89
CA ASN A 55 -1.97 3.72 14.61
C ASN A 55 -3.00 2.84 13.91
N VAL A 56 -4.07 3.44 13.36
CA VAL A 56 -5.02 2.72 12.49
C VAL A 56 -4.33 2.19 11.24
N PHE A 57 -3.45 2.98 10.64
CA PHE A 57 -2.64 2.54 9.49
C PHE A 57 -1.72 1.36 9.84
N ASP A 58 -1.09 1.38 11.02
CA ASP A 58 -0.30 0.25 11.54
C ASP A 58 -1.14 -1.03 11.65
N PHE A 59 -2.37 -0.92 12.17
CA PHE A 59 -3.31 -2.03 12.28
C PHE A 59 -3.67 -2.64 10.92
N ILE A 60 -3.98 -1.81 9.92
CA ILE A 60 -4.31 -2.28 8.56
C ILE A 60 -3.14 -3.05 7.95
N ILE A 61 -1.92 -2.57 8.14
CA ILE A 61 -0.71 -3.24 7.63
C ILE A 61 -0.53 -4.62 8.29
N VAL A 62 -0.70 -4.71 9.60
CA VAL A 62 -0.55 -5.98 10.32
C VAL A 62 -1.62 -6.96 9.89
N LEU A 63 -2.89 -6.54 9.79
CA LEU A 63 -3.97 -7.38 9.25
C LEU A 63 -3.69 -7.88 7.84
N GLY A 64 -3.32 -6.98 6.92
CA GLY A 64 -2.99 -7.35 5.54
C GLY A 64 -1.82 -8.33 5.45
N SER A 65 -0.87 -8.25 6.38
CA SER A 65 0.27 -9.16 6.47
C SER A 65 -0.12 -10.56 6.99
N PHE A 66 -1.06 -10.65 7.94
CA PHE A 66 -1.59 -11.93 8.39
C PHE A 66 -2.39 -12.62 7.28
N ILE A 67 -3.21 -11.85 6.55
CA ILE A 67 -3.98 -12.37 5.41
C ILE A 67 -3.03 -12.89 4.32
N ASP A 68 -1.95 -12.16 4.00
CA ASP A 68 -0.93 -12.59 3.03
C ASP A 68 -0.28 -13.94 3.40
N ILE A 69 0.06 -14.15 4.68
CA ILE A 69 0.65 -15.41 5.16
C ILE A 69 -0.36 -16.56 5.06
N ILE A 70 -1.58 -16.37 5.56
CA ILE A 70 -2.62 -17.41 5.59
C ILE A 70 -3.03 -17.82 4.18
N TYR A 71 -3.27 -16.85 3.28
CA TYR A 71 -3.63 -17.15 1.89
C TYR A 71 -2.48 -17.75 1.10
N GLY A 72 -1.23 -17.38 1.41
CA GLY A 72 -0.04 -17.98 0.81
C GLY A 72 0.12 -19.48 1.12
N GLU A 73 -0.32 -19.93 2.31
CA GLU A 73 -0.24 -21.34 2.72
C GLU A 73 -1.45 -22.17 2.26
N VAL A 74 -2.66 -21.60 2.28
CA VAL A 74 -3.91 -22.35 2.03
C VAL A 74 -4.16 -22.61 0.54
N ASN A 75 -3.63 -21.79 -0.36
CA ASN A 75 -4.00 -21.84 -1.77
C ASN A 75 -2.81 -21.59 -2.73
N PRO A 76 -1.86 -22.53 -2.84
CA PRO A 76 -0.71 -22.38 -3.74
C PRO A 76 -1.08 -22.31 -5.23
N ASN A 77 -2.30 -22.73 -5.62
CA ASN A 77 -2.73 -22.83 -7.02
C ASN A 77 -3.91 -21.92 -7.43
N SER A 78 -4.50 -21.12 -6.53
CA SER A 78 -5.64 -20.26 -6.89
C SER A 78 -5.21 -18.81 -7.15
N GLY A 79 -5.10 -18.45 -8.43
CA GLY A 79 -5.22 -17.07 -8.89
C GLY A 79 -3.97 -16.19 -8.71
N ILE A 80 -3.21 -16.05 -9.78
CA ILE A 80 -2.03 -15.16 -9.95
C ILE A 80 -2.28 -13.69 -9.50
N ILE A 81 -3.55 -13.26 -9.47
CA ILE A 81 -3.95 -11.88 -9.16
C ILE A 81 -3.90 -11.59 -7.64
N SER A 82 -4.32 -12.53 -6.79
CA SER A 82 -4.41 -12.31 -5.33
C SER A 82 -3.03 -12.22 -4.67
N ILE A 83 -2.10 -13.10 -5.08
CA ILE A 83 -0.73 -13.16 -4.51
C ILE A 83 0.08 -11.89 -4.80
N ASN A 84 -0.12 -11.24 -5.96
CA ASN A 84 0.53 -9.97 -6.27
C ASN A 84 -0.05 -8.82 -5.43
N PHE A 85 -1.36 -8.82 -5.20
CA PHE A 85 -2.02 -7.77 -4.43
C PHE A 85 -1.64 -7.81 -2.94
N PHE A 86 -1.62 -9.00 -2.32
CA PHE A 86 -1.28 -9.12 -0.89
C PHE A 86 0.19 -8.75 -0.59
N ARG A 87 1.10 -8.97 -1.55
CA ARG A 87 2.48 -8.48 -1.47
C ARG A 87 2.59 -6.96 -1.34
N LEU A 88 1.60 -6.19 -1.80
CA LEU A 88 1.59 -4.73 -1.63
C LEU A 88 1.52 -4.30 -0.16
N PHE A 89 0.86 -5.07 0.72
CA PHE A 89 0.80 -4.76 2.15
C PHE A 89 2.19 -4.77 2.81
N ARG A 90 3.13 -5.58 2.29
CA ARG A 90 4.53 -5.57 2.74
C ARG A 90 5.22 -4.25 2.36
N VAL A 91 4.93 -3.72 1.17
CA VAL A 91 5.45 -2.42 0.68
C VAL A 91 4.82 -1.26 1.46
N MET A 92 3.55 -1.38 1.86
CA MET A 92 2.88 -0.37 2.70
C MET A 92 3.59 -0.14 4.04
N ARG A 93 4.38 -1.11 4.54
CA ARG A 93 5.25 -0.91 5.73
C ARG A 93 6.26 0.21 5.55
N LEU A 94 6.67 0.52 4.31
CA LEU A 94 7.55 1.65 4.01
C LEU A 94 6.89 2.99 4.36
N VAL A 95 5.57 3.07 4.23
CA VAL A 95 4.79 4.26 4.61
C VAL A 95 4.84 4.50 6.12
N LYS A 96 5.09 3.48 6.96
CA LYS A 96 5.37 3.67 8.39
C LYS A 96 6.62 4.53 8.64
N LEU A 97 7.54 4.64 7.68
CA LEU A 97 8.68 5.54 7.81
C LEU A 97 8.23 7.01 7.76
N LEU A 98 7.21 7.32 6.97
CA LEU A 98 6.61 8.65 6.90
C LEU A 98 5.92 9.03 8.22
N SER A 99 5.39 8.03 8.93
CA SER A 99 4.79 8.24 10.26
C SER A 99 5.82 8.48 11.36
N ARG A 100 7.13 8.30 11.14
CA ARG A 100 8.15 8.56 12.18
C ARG A 100 8.62 10.00 12.22
N GLY A 101 8.51 10.75 11.13
CA GLY A 101 8.96 12.14 11.06
C GLY A 101 7.84 13.13 11.33
N GLU A 102 7.92 13.90 12.42
CA GLU A 102 6.93 14.95 12.76
C GLU A 102 6.79 16.01 11.65
N GLY A 103 7.90 16.40 11.03
CA GLY A 103 7.91 17.29 9.87
C GLY A 103 7.15 16.71 8.67
N ILE A 104 7.37 15.41 8.37
CA ILE A 104 6.68 14.71 7.27
C ILE A 104 5.18 14.59 7.56
N ARG A 105 4.80 14.27 8.80
CA ARG A 105 3.39 14.23 9.21
C ARG A 105 2.71 15.58 9.01
N THR A 106 3.36 16.65 9.43
CA THR A 106 2.83 18.02 9.26
C THR A 106 2.70 18.37 7.78
N LEU A 107 3.71 18.07 6.95
CA LEU A 107 3.65 18.29 5.51
C LEU A 107 2.51 17.52 4.84
N LEU A 108 2.36 16.23 5.13
CA LEU A 108 1.27 15.41 4.60
C LEU A 108 -0.10 15.94 5.05
N TRP A 109 -0.23 16.39 6.30
CA TRP A 109 -1.45 17.00 6.80
C TRP A 109 -1.78 18.29 6.03
N THR A 110 -0.80 19.17 5.83
CA THR A 110 -0.99 20.41 5.05
C THR A 110 -1.36 20.10 3.60
N PHE A 111 -0.75 19.09 2.99
CA PHE A 111 -1.05 18.66 1.63
C PHE A 111 -2.49 18.15 1.50
N ILE A 112 -2.95 17.31 2.42
CA ILE A 112 -4.33 16.82 2.46
C ILE A 112 -5.30 18.00 2.63
N LYS A 113 -4.95 18.98 3.48
CA LYS A 113 -5.76 20.20 3.65
C LYS A 113 -5.83 21.05 2.37
N SER A 114 -4.74 21.16 1.62
CA SER A 114 -4.74 21.86 0.32
C SER A 114 -5.65 21.16 -0.70
N PHE A 115 -5.69 19.83 -0.74
CA PHE A 115 -6.62 19.10 -1.61
C PHE A 115 -8.08 19.34 -1.28
N GLN A 116 -8.42 19.44 0.02
CA GLN A 116 -9.79 19.76 0.45
C GLN A 116 -10.27 21.13 -0.04
N ALA A 117 -9.37 22.05 -0.37
CA ALA A 117 -9.70 23.37 -0.91
C ALA A 117 -9.93 23.39 -2.43
N LEU A 118 -9.60 22.30 -3.15
CA LEU A 118 -9.63 22.26 -4.62
C LEU A 118 -10.70 21.35 -5.27
N PRO A 119 -11.81 20.94 -4.62
CA PRO A 119 -12.75 20.00 -5.24
C PRO A 119 -13.41 20.58 -6.50
N TYR A 120 -13.72 21.87 -6.51
CA TYR A 120 -14.34 22.52 -7.67
C TYR A 120 -13.42 22.61 -8.88
N VAL A 121 -12.13 22.83 -8.67
CA VAL A 121 -11.13 22.86 -9.75
C VAL A 121 -10.98 21.47 -10.36
N ALA A 122 -10.87 20.43 -9.51
CA ALA A 122 -10.82 19.04 -9.97
C ALA A 122 -12.08 18.65 -10.76
N LEU A 123 -13.26 19.08 -10.30
CA LEU A 123 -14.53 18.84 -10.98
C LEU A 123 -14.58 19.52 -12.36
N LEU A 124 -14.09 20.76 -12.47
CA LEU A 124 -14.03 21.48 -13.74
C LEU A 124 -13.11 20.75 -14.74
N ILE A 125 -11.93 20.32 -14.30
CA ILE A 125 -11.01 19.53 -15.13
C ILE A 125 -11.66 18.22 -15.58
N ALA A 126 -12.36 17.52 -14.68
CA ALA A 126 -13.08 16.29 -15.01
C ALA A 126 -14.20 16.53 -16.04
N MET A 127 -14.93 17.64 -15.92
CA MET A 127 -15.99 18.03 -16.86
C MET A 127 -15.40 18.35 -18.24
N LEU A 128 -14.24 18.99 -18.30
CA LEU A 128 -13.52 19.24 -19.54
C LEU A 128 -13.11 17.92 -20.22
N PHE A 129 -12.50 17.00 -19.47
CA PHE A 129 -12.19 15.66 -19.99
C PHE A 129 -13.43 14.93 -20.50
N PHE A 130 -14.56 15.03 -19.79
CA PHE A 130 -15.81 14.42 -20.22
C PHE A 130 -16.32 14.99 -21.56
N ILE A 131 -16.35 16.31 -21.71
CA ILE A 131 -16.79 16.97 -22.96
C ILE A 131 -15.90 16.54 -24.13
N TYR A 132 -14.58 16.61 -23.96
CA TYR A 132 -13.64 16.22 -25.01
C TYR A 132 -13.70 14.72 -25.33
N ALA A 133 -13.95 13.87 -24.33
CA ALA A 133 -14.14 12.44 -24.56
C ALA A 133 -15.39 12.17 -25.40
N VAL A 134 -16.52 12.85 -25.12
CA VAL A 134 -17.77 12.71 -25.90
C VAL A 134 -17.56 13.20 -27.34
N ILE A 135 -16.94 14.36 -27.52
CA ILE A 135 -16.59 14.87 -28.86
C ILE A 135 -15.67 13.90 -29.59
N GLY A 136 -14.64 13.40 -28.91
CA GLY A 136 -13.68 12.43 -29.45
C GLY A 136 -14.37 11.14 -29.90
N MET A 137 -15.31 10.61 -29.13
CA MET A 137 -16.10 9.45 -29.54
C MET A 137 -16.96 9.73 -30.78
N GLN A 138 -17.56 10.92 -30.88
CA GLN A 138 -18.40 11.28 -32.04
C GLN A 138 -17.59 11.50 -33.32
N VAL A 139 -16.42 12.13 -33.21
CA VAL A 139 -15.59 12.49 -34.36
C VAL A 139 -14.67 11.35 -34.79
N PHE A 140 -14.09 10.64 -33.82
CA PHE A 140 -13.02 9.66 -34.05
C PHE A 140 -13.41 8.21 -33.73
N GLY A 141 -14.65 7.95 -33.31
CA GLY A 141 -15.11 6.60 -32.93
C GLY A 141 -15.17 5.58 -34.07
N LYS A 142 -14.96 5.98 -35.32
CA LYS A 142 -14.96 5.09 -36.51
C LYS A 142 -13.58 4.94 -37.17
N ILE A 143 -12.52 5.47 -36.55
CA ILE A 143 -11.16 5.24 -37.06
C ILE A 143 -10.85 3.75 -36.88
N ALA A 144 -10.50 3.07 -37.97
CA ALA A 144 -10.02 1.70 -37.90
C ALA A 144 -8.67 1.68 -37.17
N LEU A 145 -8.53 0.81 -36.18
CA LEU A 145 -7.23 0.50 -35.61
C LEU A 145 -6.55 -0.47 -36.58
N ASP A 146 -5.62 0.04 -37.39
CA ASP A 146 -4.67 -0.82 -38.11
C ASP A 146 -3.67 -1.30 -37.05
N ASP A 147 -3.74 -2.58 -36.69
CA ASP A 147 -2.74 -3.29 -35.88
C ASP A 147 -1.48 -3.60 -36.71
#